data_AF-A0A914XZH6-F1
#
_entry.id   AF-A0A914XZH6-F1
#
_cell.length_a   1.000
_cell.length_b   1.000
_cell.length_c   1.000
_cell.angle_alpha   90.00
_cell.angle_beta   90.00
_cell.angle_gamma   90.00
#
_symmetry.space_group_name_H-M   'P 1'
#
loop_
_entity.id
_entity.type
_entity.pdbx_description
1 polymer ?
#
loop_
_entity_poly.entity_id
_entity_poly.type
_entity_poly.pdbx_seq_one_letter_code
_entity_poly.pdbx_strand_id
1 'polypeptide(L)'
;MVACFTENFIKSDQLALLLKPTNSTFDDFNLGDDLHIGIYDGKFHVCSFSAEGIAFDPVENWINSLIVYSFSNTITDQNLINFCFHKKKLYSNQSYNEIQQNCFDFVLDFLTTVTTNFVTNKKKFVEKFIKYPLARLIYDRESSVIQYFDE
;
A
#
# COMPACT_ATOMS: atom_id res chain seq x y z
N MET A 1 -7.70 21.56 -3.96
CA MET A 1 -6.34 21.07 -4.23
C MET A 1 -6.51 19.68 -4.84
N VAL A 2 -6.44 19.61 -6.16
CA VAL A 2 -6.65 18.39 -6.95
C VAL A 2 -5.30 17.68 -6.98
N ALA A 3 -5.20 16.49 -6.41
CA ALA A 3 -4.03 15.65 -6.64
C ALA A 3 -4.17 15.09 -8.06
N CYS A 4 -3.42 15.67 -9.00
CA CYS A 4 -3.27 15.15 -10.35
C CYS A 4 -2.78 13.71 -10.27
N PHE A 5 -3.56 12.81 -10.87
CA PHE A 5 -3.05 11.59 -11.44
C PHE A 5 -1.99 11.94 -12.51
N THR A 6 -0.91 11.17 -12.59
CA THR A 6 0.18 11.19 -13.61
C THR A 6 1.52 11.88 -13.33
N GLU A 7 1.89 12.17 -12.07
CA GLU A 7 3.31 12.32 -11.68
C GLU A 7 3.66 11.39 -10.50
N ASN A 8 3.55 10.07 -10.72
CA ASN A 8 3.94 9.05 -9.74
C ASN A 8 5.47 8.86 -9.71
N PHE A 9 6.20 9.90 -9.36
CA PHE A 9 7.47 9.71 -8.67
C PHE A 9 7.16 9.79 -7.18
N ILE A 10 7.49 8.74 -6.43
CA ILE A 10 7.56 8.86 -4.97
C ILE A 10 8.74 9.79 -4.67
N LYS A 11 8.48 11.10 -4.70
CA LYS A 11 9.39 12.12 -4.19
C LYS A 11 9.01 12.43 -2.74
N SER A 12 8.75 11.35 -2.00
CA SER A 12 8.49 11.40 -0.58
C SER A 12 9.73 10.85 0.09
N ASP A 13 10.55 11.69 0.71
CA ASP A 13 11.63 11.23 1.60
C ASP A 13 11.06 10.63 2.92
N GLN A 14 9.74 10.41 2.97
CA GLN A 14 9.00 9.86 4.10
C GLN A 14 8.50 8.46 3.78
N LEU A 15 8.46 7.62 4.82
CA LEU A 15 7.80 6.33 4.75
C LEU A 15 6.34 6.51 4.36
N ALA A 16 5.83 5.56 3.57
CA ALA A 16 4.45 5.56 3.11
C ALA A 16 3.92 4.12 2.96
N LEU A 17 2.60 3.96 3.01
CA LEU A 17 1.94 2.74 2.57
C LEU A 17 1.54 2.89 1.11
N LEU A 18 1.97 1.93 0.31
CA LEU A 18 1.66 1.83 -1.11
C LEU A 18 0.68 0.71 -1.35
N LEU A 19 -0.31 0.97 -2.19
CA LEU A 19 -1.31 0.01 -2.64
C LEU A 19 -1.22 -0.14 -4.16
N LYS A 20 -1.20 -1.37 -4.66
CA LYS A 20 -1.27 -1.65 -6.09
C LYS A 20 -2.17 -2.85 -6.38
N PRO A 21 -2.71 -3.00 -7.59
CA PRO A 21 -3.28 -4.27 -8.03
C PRO A 21 -2.21 -5.35 -8.04
N THR A 22 -2.57 -6.58 -7.67
CA THR A 22 -1.61 -7.68 -7.55
C THR A 22 -1.00 -8.05 -8.90
N ASN A 23 -1.84 -8.13 -9.94
CA ASN A 23 -1.48 -8.68 -11.26
C ASN A 23 -1.71 -7.70 -12.43
N SER A 24 -1.94 -6.41 -12.15
CA SER A 24 -2.34 -5.44 -13.18
C SER A 24 -1.98 -4.01 -12.79
N THR A 25 -2.45 -3.06 -13.60
CA THR A 25 -2.41 -1.62 -13.32
C THR A 25 -3.78 -1.15 -12.80
N PHE A 26 -3.84 0.06 -12.22
CA PHE A 26 -5.13 0.64 -11.85
C PHE A 26 -6.02 0.99 -13.05
N ASP A 27 -5.45 1.10 -14.25
CA ASP A 27 -6.23 1.32 -15.46
C ASP A 27 -7.10 0.10 -15.78
N ASP A 28 -6.57 -1.10 -15.54
CA ASP A 28 -7.25 -2.39 -15.76
C ASP A 28 -8.01 -2.92 -14.52
N PHE A 29 -7.92 -2.22 -13.39
CA PHE A 29 -8.47 -2.68 -12.12
C PHE A 29 -10.00 -2.61 -12.09
N ASN A 30 -10.62 -3.67 -11.59
CA ASN A 30 -12.06 -3.77 -11.32
C ASN A 30 -12.34 -3.99 -9.83
N LEU A 31 -13.54 -3.60 -9.39
CA LEU A 31 -13.98 -3.87 -8.03
C LEU A 31 -14.05 -5.38 -7.79
N GLY A 32 -13.27 -5.84 -6.81
CA GLY A 32 -13.15 -7.25 -6.46
C GLY A 32 -11.81 -7.87 -6.86
N ASP A 33 -11.01 -7.17 -7.68
CA ASP A 33 -9.65 -7.62 -7.99
C ASP A 33 -8.74 -7.55 -6.76
N ASP A 34 -7.76 -8.46 -6.72
CA ASP A 34 -6.81 -8.53 -5.62
C ASP A 34 -5.86 -7.33 -5.59
N LEU A 35 -5.64 -6.85 -4.37
CA LEU A 35 -4.76 -5.74 -4.07
C LEU A 35 -3.57 -6.22 -3.23
N HIS A 36 -2.41 -5.65 -3.50
CA HIS A 36 -1.21 -5.82 -2.71
C HIS A 36 -0.83 -4.51 -2.03
N ILE A 37 -0.38 -4.59 -0.78
CA ILE A 37 0.00 -3.43 0.04
C ILE A 37 1.40 -3.61 0.62
N GLY A 38 2.18 -2.53 0.64
CA GLY A 38 3.57 -2.52 1.09
C GLY A 38 3.95 -1.21 1.77
N ILE A 39 5.10 -1.23 2.45
CA ILE A 39 5.67 -0.09 3.18
C ILE A 39 6.87 0.42 2.37
N TYR A 40 6.73 1.59 1.77
CA TYR A 40 7.83 2.29 1.14
C TYR A 40 8.78 2.87 2.19
N ASP A 41 10.08 2.68 1.99
CA ASP A 41 11.13 3.05 2.94
C ASP A 41 11.54 4.54 2.90
N GLY A 42 10.90 5.35 2.06
CA GLY A 42 11.29 6.75 1.84
C GLY A 42 12.46 6.92 0.88
N LYS A 43 12.96 5.83 0.26
CA LYS A 43 14.14 5.82 -0.60
C LYS A 43 13.90 4.98 -1.85
N PHE A 44 14.29 3.71 -1.84
CA PHE A 44 14.43 2.87 -3.03
C PHE A 44 13.70 1.54 -2.94
N HIS A 45 13.11 1.20 -1.79
CA HIS A 45 12.48 -0.11 -1.61
C HIS A 45 11.08 -0.02 -1.04
N VAL A 46 10.31 -1.05 -1.36
CA VAL A 46 9.01 -1.31 -0.75
C VAL A 46 9.09 -2.66 -0.06
N CYS A 47 8.90 -2.64 1.26
CA CYS A 47 8.80 -3.86 2.05
C CYS A 47 7.37 -4.37 2.03
N SER A 48 7.17 -5.61 1.60
CA SER A 48 5.84 -6.24 1.59
C SER A 48 5.90 -7.69 2.05
N PHE A 49 4.74 -8.28 2.32
CA PHE A 49 4.61 -9.67 2.74
C PHE A 49 3.69 -10.43 1.78
N SER A 50 4.17 -11.54 1.24
CA SER A 50 3.43 -12.40 0.30
C SER A 50 3.59 -13.87 0.67
N ALA A 51 3.10 -14.77 -0.20
CA ALA A 51 3.35 -16.20 -0.08
C ALA A 51 4.84 -16.57 -0.03
N GLU A 52 5.72 -15.70 -0.51
CA GLU A 52 7.18 -15.89 -0.47
C GLU A 52 7.84 -15.35 0.81
N GLY A 53 7.06 -14.77 1.72
CA GLY A 53 7.56 -14.15 2.94
C GLY A 53 7.74 -12.64 2.83
N ILE A 54 8.51 -12.06 3.75
CA ILE A 54 8.89 -10.65 3.69
C ILE A 54 9.89 -10.44 2.56
N ALA A 55 9.59 -9.50 1.67
CA ALA A 55 10.47 -9.08 0.58
C ALA A 55 10.69 -7.56 0.61
N PHE A 56 11.87 -7.13 0.17
CA PHE A 56 12.20 -5.73 -0.12
C PHE A 56 12.36 -5.61 -1.62
N ASP A 57 11.30 -5.17 -2.29
CA ASP A 57 11.32 -4.99 -3.73
C ASP A 57 11.86 -3.60 -4.08
N PRO A 58 12.58 -3.45 -5.20
CA PRO A 58 12.87 -2.14 -5.76
C PRO A 58 11.57 -1.36 -6.01
N VAL A 59 11.60 -0.04 -5.76
CA VAL A 59 10.44 0.85 -5.91
C VAL A 59 9.87 0.85 -7.34
N GLU A 60 10.69 0.50 -8.33
CA GLU A 60 10.32 0.33 -9.73
C GLU A 60 9.23 -0.75 -9.92
N ASN A 61 9.22 -1.79 -9.07
CA ASN A 61 8.19 -2.84 -9.10
C ASN A 61 6.84 -2.36 -8.54
N TRP A 62 6.81 -1.15 -7.97
CA TRP A 62 5.66 -0.50 -7.36
C TRP A 62 5.29 0.81 -8.07
N ILE A 63 5.75 0.99 -9.31
CA ILE A 63 5.28 2.10 -10.18
C ILE A 63 3.75 2.01 -10.32
N ASN A 64 3.11 3.18 -10.38
CA ASN A 64 1.65 3.34 -10.41
C ASN A 64 0.92 2.84 -9.16
N SER A 65 1.62 2.65 -8.04
CA SER A 65 0.96 2.43 -6.75
C SER A 65 0.31 3.70 -6.21
N LEU A 66 -0.77 3.54 -5.44
CA LEU A 66 -1.39 4.61 -4.66
C LEU A 66 -0.74 4.73 -3.29
N ILE A 67 -0.40 5.96 -2.91
CA ILE A 67 -0.08 6.27 -1.52
C ILE A 67 -1.40 6.34 -0.74
N VAL A 68 -1.60 5.41 0.20
CA VAL A 68 -2.82 5.33 1.02
C VAL A 68 -2.62 5.84 2.45
N TYR A 69 -1.36 5.99 2.86
CA TYR A 69 -0.98 6.55 4.16
C TYR A 69 0.46 7.07 4.11
N SER A 70 0.71 8.25 4.67
CA SER A 70 2.06 8.81 4.82
C SER A 70 2.42 8.90 6.31
N PHE A 71 3.63 8.46 6.67
CA PHE A 71 4.09 8.49 8.05
C PHE A 71 4.67 9.87 8.42
N SER A 72 4.73 10.18 9.72
CA SER A 72 5.48 11.34 10.20
C SER A 72 6.99 11.13 9.99
N ASN A 73 7.73 12.23 9.82
CA ASN A 73 9.20 12.25 9.70
C ASN A 73 9.96 11.59 10.87
N THR A 74 9.28 11.32 11.99
CA THR A 74 9.84 10.64 13.15
C THR A 74 9.99 9.13 12.96
N ILE A 75 9.28 8.54 12.00
CA ILE A 75 9.39 7.12 11.67
C ILE A 75 10.35 6.98 10.50
N THR A 76 11.40 6.17 10.69
CA THR A 76 12.51 6.04 9.75
C THR A 76 12.56 4.64 9.13
N ASP A 77 13.38 4.49 8.09
CA ASP A 77 13.71 3.20 7.49
C ASP A 77 14.26 2.20 8.51
N GLN A 78 15.02 2.67 9.50
CA GLN A 78 15.50 1.82 10.59
C GLN A 78 14.36 1.22 11.42
N ASN A 79 13.23 1.93 11.61
CA ASN A 79 12.06 1.35 12.28
C ASN A 79 11.49 0.17 11.48
N LEU A 80 11.42 0.30 10.15
CA LEU A 80 10.97 -0.77 9.25
C LEU A 80 11.92 -1.96 9.29
N ILE A 81 13.23 -1.73 9.19
CA ILE A 81 14.25 -2.80 9.26
C ILE A 81 14.16 -3.57 10.58
N ASN A 82 14.07 -2.85 11.70
CA ASN A 82 13.96 -3.47 13.02
C ASN A 82 12.66 -4.27 13.16
N PHE A 83 11.53 -3.72 12.68
CA PHE A 83 10.25 -4.44 12.66
C PHE A 83 10.37 -5.74 11.87
N CYS A 84 10.86 -5.70 10.64
CA CYS A 84 11.02 -6.89 9.79
C CYS A 84 11.94 -7.92 10.43
N PHE A 85 13.04 -7.50 11.05
CA PHE A 85 13.96 -8.39 11.76
C PHE A 85 13.25 -9.14 12.90
N HIS A 86 12.51 -8.43 13.75
CA HIS A 86 11.79 -9.03 14.87
C HIS A 86 10.59 -9.90 14.44
N LYS A 87 9.99 -9.56 13.30
CA LYS A 87 8.78 -10.20 12.79
C LYS A 87 9.04 -11.28 11.75
N LYS A 88 10.30 -11.51 11.36
CA LYS A 88 10.70 -12.50 10.32
C LYS A 88 10.13 -13.89 10.52
N LYS A 89 10.09 -14.40 11.76
CA LYS A 89 9.50 -15.73 12.04
C LYS A 89 7.98 -15.71 11.94
N LEU A 90 7.36 -14.62 12.39
CA LEU A 90 5.91 -14.44 12.33
C LEU A 90 5.45 -14.28 10.89
N TYR A 91 6.17 -13.55 10.05
CA TYR A 91 5.85 -13.34 8.63
C TYR A 91 6.84 -14.09 7.75
N SER A 92 6.84 -15.42 7.91
CA SER A 92 7.54 -16.34 7.00
C SER A 92 6.60 -16.81 5.89
N ASN A 93 7.15 -17.34 4.80
CA ASN A 93 6.36 -17.95 3.72
C ASN A 93 5.40 -19.04 4.25
N GLN A 94 5.85 -19.86 5.20
CA GLN A 94 5.04 -20.92 5.82
C GLN A 94 3.84 -20.41 6.63
N SER A 95 3.86 -19.13 7.00
CA SER A 95 2.83 -18.51 7.82
C SER A 95 1.82 -17.69 7.02
N TYR A 96 2.03 -17.57 5.69
CA TYR A 96 1.13 -16.80 4.84
C TYR A 96 -0.26 -17.44 4.79
N ASN A 97 -1.28 -16.61 5.00
CA ASN A 97 -2.68 -16.97 4.88
C ASN A 97 -3.47 -15.80 4.31
N GLU A 98 -4.13 -16.01 3.16
CA GLU A 98 -4.85 -14.96 2.43
C GLU A 98 -5.91 -14.22 3.25
N ILE A 99 -6.43 -14.83 4.33
CA ILE A 99 -7.49 -14.25 5.16
C ILE A 99 -6.93 -13.59 6.42
N GLN A 100 -6.10 -14.31 7.18
CA GLN A 100 -5.72 -13.95 8.56
C GLN A 100 -4.28 -13.49 8.72
N GLN A 101 -3.42 -13.74 7.72
CA GLN A 101 -2.00 -13.44 7.80
C GLN A 101 -1.46 -13.12 6.41
N ASN A 102 -1.87 -11.97 5.89
CA ASN A 102 -1.53 -11.48 4.55
C ASN A 102 -0.82 -10.12 4.62
N CYS A 103 -0.61 -9.50 3.45
CA CYS A 103 0.03 -8.19 3.34
C CYS A 103 -0.67 -7.08 4.16
N PHE A 104 -2.00 -7.13 4.31
CA PHE A 104 -2.73 -6.17 5.13
C PHE A 104 -2.46 -6.37 6.62
N ASP A 105 -2.37 -7.61 7.09
CA ASP A 105 -2.01 -7.88 8.51
C ASP A 105 -0.59 -7.40 8.81
N PHE A 106 0.33 -7.62 7.87
CA PHE A 106 1.72 -7.16 7.97
C PHE A 106 1.83 -5.64 8.14
N VAL A 107 1.17 -4.86 7.27
CA VAL A 107 1.23 -3.39 7.37
C VAL A 107 0.51 -2.85 8.60
N LEU A 108 -0.56 -3.51 9.05
CA LEU A 108 -1.27 -3.14 10.28
C LEU A 108 -0.41 -3.39 11.51
N ASP A 109 0.28 -4.53 11.59
CA ASP A 109 1.21 -4.82 12.68
C ASP A 109 2.35 -3.79 12.70
N PHE A 110 2.90 -3.41 11.55
CA PHE A 110 3.88 -2.32 11.47
C PHE A 110 3.31 -1.00 11.99
N LEU A 111 2.14 -0.58 11.50
CA LEU A 111 1.47 0.64 11.93
C LEU A 111 1.27 0.66 13.45
N THR A 112 0.70 -0.40 14.01
CA THR A 112 0.48 -0.51 15.47
C THR A 112 1.78 -0.51 16.28
N THR A 113 2.87 -1.02 15.71
CA THR A 113 4.18 -1.04 16.35
C THR A 113 4.81 0.35 16.42
N VAL A 114 4.69 1.15 15.35
CA VAL A 114 5.41 2.43 15.23
C VAL A 114 4.56 3.64 15.59
N THR A 115 3.25 3.47 15.81
CA THR A 115 2.35 4.57 16.15
C THR A 115 1.53 4.27 17.40
N THR A 116 1.63 5.15 18.41
CA THR A 116 1.11 4.90 19.76
C THR A 116 -0.41 4.90 19.89
N ASN A 117 -1.14 5.42 18.88
CA ASN A 117 -2.60 5.56 18.92
C ASN A 117 -3.31 4.91 17.73
N PHE A 118 -2.63 4.09 16.95
CA PHE A 118 -3.22 3.46 15.77
C PHE A 118 -3.90 2.15 16.14
N VAL A 119 -5.04 2.27 16.82
CA VAL A 119 -5.90 1.13 17.10
C VAL A 119 -6.93 1.03 15.97
N THR A 120 -6.62 0.23 14.95
CA THR A 120 -7.55 -0.10 13.87
C THR A 120 -7.50 -1.59 13.58
N ASN A 121 -8.64 -2.14 13.17
CA ASN A 121 -8.67 -3.49 12.60
C ASN A 121 -8.66 -3.41 11.06
N LYS A 122 -8.42 -4.54 10.40
CA LYS A 122 -8.34 -4.64 8.93
C LYS A 122 -9.53 -3.97 8.23
N LYS A 123 -10.75 -4.22 8.71
CA LYS A 123 -11.97 -3.62 8.14
C LYS A 123 -11.95 -2.09 8.22
N LYS A 124 -11.71 -1.52 9.41
CA LYS A 124 -11.67 -0.06 9.62
C LYS A 124 -10.54 0.60 8.84
N PHE A 125 -9.40 -0.08 8.72
CA PHE A 125 -8.28 0.39 7.90
C PHE A 125 -8.68 0.49 6.43
N VAL A 126 -9.26 -0.58 5.88
CA VAL A 126 -9.72 -0.61 4.49
C VAL A 126 -10.78 0.46 4.24
N GLU A 127 -11.77 0.59 5.13
CA GLU A 127 -12.83 1.61 5.00
C GLU A 127 -12.26 3.03 4.98
N LYS A 128 -11.28 3.32 5.83
CA LYS A 128 -10.73 4.67 6.00
C LYS A 128 -9.71 5.05 4.94
N PHE A 129 -8.78 4.15 4.62
CA PHE A 129 -7.59 4.47 3.82
C PHE A 129 -7.61 3.88 2.41
N ILE A 130 -8.45 2.88 2.13
CA ILE A 130 -8.41 2.15 0.87
C ILE A 130 -9.67 2.40 0.04
N LYS A 131 -10.85 2.24 0.63
CA LYS A 131 -12.14 2.30 -0.07
C LYS A 131 -12.37 3.64 -0.76
N TYR A 132 -12.14 4.75 -0.05
CA TYR A 132 -12.36 6.09 -0.62
C TYR A 132 -11.37 6.44 -1.74
N PRO A 133 -10.04 6.25 -1.60
CA PRO A 133 -9.11 6.46 -2.69
C PRO A 133 -9.41 5.62 -3.93
N LEU A 134 -9.75 4.33 -3.76
CA LEU A 134 -10.11 3.46 -4.89
C LEU A 134 -11.41 3.88 -5.58
N ALA A 135 -12.47 4.16 -4.82
CA ALA A 135 -13.74 4.58 -5.40
C ALA A 135 -13.59 5.89 -6.19
N ARG A 136 -12.77 6.82 -5.69
CA ARG A 136 -12.45 8.05 -6.40
C ARG A 136 -11.69 7.78 -7.69
N LEU A 137 -10.67 6.91 -7.66
CA LEU A 137 -9.91 6.54 -8.85
C LEU A 137 -10.81 5.96 -9.94
N ILE A 138 -11.70 5.02 -9.57
CA ILE A 138 -12.63 4.38 -10.51
C ILE A 138 -13.61 5.41 -11.09
N TYR A 139 -14.18 6.28 -10.26
CA TYR A 139 -15.09 7.32 -10.70
C TYR A 139 -14.43 8.33 -11.65
N ASP A 140 -13.20 8.76 -11.32
CA ASP A 140 -12.45 9.71 -12.14
C ASP A 140 -12.10 9.09 -13.51
N ARG A 141 -11.78 7.78 -13.55
CA ARG A 141 -11.57 7.03 -14.81
C ARG A 141 -12.82 6.99 -15.67
N GLU A 142 -13.96 6.59 -15.09
CA GLU A 142 -15.23 6.48 -15.83
C GLU A 142 -15.74 7.84 -16.32
N SER A 143 -15.58 8.89 -15.50
CA SER A 143 -15.96 10.26 -15.86
C SER A 143 -15.08 10.84 -16.98
N SER A 144 -13.79 10.48 -16.99
CA SER A 144 -12.86 10.90 -18.03
C SER A 144 -13.17 10.26 -19.38
N VAL A 145 -13.70 9.02 -19.40
CA VAL A 145 -14.12 8.35 -20.63
C VAL A 145 -15.35 9.03 -21.24
N ILE A 146 -16.31 9.47 -20.43
CA ILE A 146 -17.55 10.10 -20.92
C ILE A 146 -17.28 11.43 -21.64
N GLN A 147 -16.28 12.22 -21.20
CA GLN A 147 -15.96 13.50 -21.83
C GLN A 147 -15.41 13.38 -23.26
N TYR A 148 -14.97 12.20 -23.71
CA TYR A 148 -14.48 11.97 -25.07
C TYR A 148 -15.55 11.46 -26.04
N PHE A 149 -16.78 11.20 -25.58
CA PHE A 149 -17.88 10.70 -26.42
C PHE A 149 -18.97 11.75 -26.70
N ASP A 150 -18.79 12.99 -26.23
CA ASP A 150 -19.73 14.11 -26.40
C ASP A 150 -19.26 15.15 -27.47
N GLU A 151 -18.38 14.77 -28.40
CA GLU A 151 -18.04 15.54 -29.62
C GLU A 151 -18.61 14.89 -30.89
#